data_AF-D2Z2Y0-F1
#
_entry.id   AF-D2Z2Y0-F1
#
_cell.length_a   1.000
_cell.length_b   1.000
_cell.length_c   1.000
_cell.angle_alpha   90.00
_cell.angle_beta   90.00
_cell.angle_gamma   90.00
#
_symmetry.space_group_name_H-M   'P 1'
#
loop_
_entity.id
_entity.type
_entity.pdbx_description
1 polymer ?
#
loop_
_entity_poly.entity_id
_entity_poly.type
_entity_poly.pdbx_seq_one_letter_code
_entity_poly.pdbx_strand_id
1 'polypeptide(L)'
;MPRLRWILFWAMVALFFAVFSTAMIRERRRVAELSQAVSLKEEELRKLSDDLERSRQKLEFYGTDKGKARLARDQFNLVFPGERIYRLSVESDDILPESGR
;
A
#
# COMPACT_ATOMS: atom_id res chain seq x y z
N MET A 1 61.31 24.90 3.41
CA MET A 1 61.37 23.57 2.75
C MET A 1 60.65 22.56 3.64
N PRO A 2 59.48 22.06 3.27
CA PRO A 2 58.78 21.04 4.05
C PRO A 2 59.70 19.83 4.23
N ARG A 3 59.93 19.41 5.49
CA ARG A 3 60.83 18.30 5.79
C ARG A 3 60.21 17.02 5.20
N LEU A 4 60.99 16.26 4.41
CA LEU A 4 60.55 15.05 3.70
C LEU A 4 59.73 14.09 4.60
N ARG A 5 60.10 14.00 5.88
CA ARG A 5 59.41 13.19 6.91
C ARG A 5 57.94 13.55 7.09
N TRP A 6 57.58 14.83 7.00
CA TRP A 6 56.20 15.29 7.13
C TRP A 6 55.36 15.01 5.89
N ILE A 7 55.95 15.12 4.70
CA ILE A 7 55.28 14.78 3.44
C ILE A 7 54.96 13.29 3.41
N LEU A 8 55.93 12.45 3.80
CA LEU A 8 55.76 10.99 3.88
C LEU A 8 54.70 10.60 4.92
N PHE A 9 54.68 11.27 6.07
CA PHE A 9 53.65 11.07 7.10
C PHE A 9 52.24 11.40 6.58
N TRP A 10 52.05 12.58 5.99
CA TRP A 10 50.75 12.97 5.44
C TRP A 10 50.30 12.09 4.27
N ALA A 11 51.23 11.63 3.43
CA ALA A 11 50.93 10.68 2.37
C ALA A 11 50.43 9.34 2.91
N MET A 12 51.05 8.83 3.98
CA MET A 12 50.63 7.57 4.62
C MET A 12 49.26 7.69 5.29
N VAL A 13 49.01 8.81 5.98
CA VAL A 13 47.71 9.11 6.59
C VAL A 13 46.63 9.23 5.51
N ALA A 14 46.89 9.96 4.43
CA ALA A 14 45.95 10.11 3.32
C ALA A 14 45.61 8.77 2.67
N LEU A 15 46.61 7.89 2.47
CA LEU A 15 46.41 6.54 1.95
C LEU A 15 45.51 5.71 2.87
N PHE A 16 45.78 5.74 4.18
CA PHE A 16 44.99 5.00 5.17
C PHE A 16 43.52 5.47 5.16
N PHE A 17 43.30 6.78 5.18
CA PHE A 17 41.96 7.36 5.11
C PHE A 17 41.25 7.03 3.79
N ALA A 18 41.96 7.02 2.66
CA ALA A 18 41.38 6.68 1.36
C ALA A 18 40.86 5.23 1.33
N VAL A 19 41.66 4.29 1.82
CA VAL A 19 41.27 2.87 1.90
C VAL A 19 40.12 2.68 2.89
N PHE A 20 40.23 3.29 4.07
CA PHE A 20 39.22 3.17 5.13
C PHE A 20 37.87 3.78 4.72
N SER A 21 37.90 4.97 4.12
CA SER A 21 36.71 5.65 3.61
C SER A 21 36.02 4.82 2.52
N THR A 22 36.80 4.28 1.57
CA THR A 22 36.27 3.42 0.51
C THR A 22 35.56 2.18 1.08
N ALA A 23 36.15 1.53 2.08
CA ALA A 23 35.55 0.38 2.75
C ALA A 23 34.25 0.75 3.49
N MET A 24 34.25 1.85 4.25
CA MET A 24 33.09 2.36 4.97
C MET A 24 31.92 2.75 4.05
N ILE A 25 32.21 3.42 2.94
CA ILE A 25 31.20 3.80 1.95
C ILE A 25 30.57 2.55 1.33
N ARG A 26 31.38 1.53 1.02
CA ARG A 26 30.87 0.27 0.46
C ARG A 26 29.95 -0.46 1.44
N GLU A 27 30.32 -0.49 2.72
CA GLU A 27 29.51 -1.14 3.76
C GLU A 27 28.18 -0.40 3.98
N ARG A 28 28.22 0.95 4.01
CA ARG A 28 27.02 1.79 4.12
C ARG A 28 26.03 1.57 2.98
N ARG A 29 26.52 1.41 1.74
CA ARG A 29 25.66 1.11 0.58
C ARG A 29 24.97 -0.23 0.72
N ARG A 30 25.68 -1.27 1.15
CA ARG A 30 25.09 -2.60 1.39
C ARG A 30 24.01 -2.57 2.46
N VAL A 31 24.26 -1.87 3.56
CA VAL A 31 23.26 -1.70 4.63
C VAL A 31 22.04 -0.92 4.13
N ALA A 32 22.23 0.12 3.31
CA ALA A 32 21.13 0.87 2.73
C ALA A 32 20.28 0.03 1.78
N GLU A 33 20.90 -0.76 0.91
CA GLU A 33 20.20 -1.69 0.01
C GLU A 33 19.40 -2.74 0.80
N LEU A 34 20.01 -3.34 1.83
CA LEU A 34 19.34 -4.32 2.68
C LEU A 34 18.17 -3.69 3.46
N SER A 35 18.38 -2.49 3.99
CA SER A 35 17.34 -1.73 4.71
C SER A 35 16.16 -1.39 3.80
N GLN A 36 16.41 -1.03 2.55
CA GLN A 36 15.34 -0.77 1.57
C GLN A 36 14.56 -2.04 1.24
N ALA A 37 15.25 -3.16 1.04
CA ALA A 37 14.59 -4.44 0.80
C ALA A 37 13.71 -4.85 1.98
N VAL A 38 14.19 -4.66 3.21
CA VAL A 38 13.41 -4.93 4.43
C VAL A 38 12.21 -4.00 4.51
N SER A 39 12.37 -2.69 4.31
CA SER A 39 11.25 -1.75 4.39
C SER A 39 10.16 -2.04 3.36
N LEU A 40 10.53 -2.49 2.15
CA LEU A 40 9.56 -2.92 1.14
C LEU A 40 8.75 -4.12 1.61
N LYS A 41 9.41 -5.11 2.24
CA LYS A 41 8.71 -6.28 2.80
C LYS A 41 7.85 -5.95 4.00
N GLU A 42 8.30 -5.06 4.87
CA GLU A 42 7.49 -4.56 5.98
C GLU A 42 6.24 -3.84 5.46
N GLU A 43 6.36 -3.03 4.41
CA GLU A 43 5.20 -2.33 3.81
C GLU A 43 4.23 -3.30 3.14
N GLU A 44 4.72 -4.32 2.44
CA GLU A 44 3.89 -5.41 1.88
C GLU A 44 3.12 -6.14 2.99
N LEU A 45 3.81 -6.52 4.08
CA LEU A 45 3.20 -7.21 5.21
C LEU A 45 2.15 -6.35 5.91
N ARG A 46 2.41 -5.05 6.07
CA ARG A 46 1.45 -4.12 6.66
C ARG A 46 0.20 -4.01 5.80
N LYS A 47 0.33 -3.86 4.48
CA LYS A 47 -0.83 -3.82 3.56
C LYS A 47 -1.66 -5.09 3.64
N LEU A 48 -1.00 -6.26 3.71
CA LEU A 48 -1.70 -7.54 3.85
C LEU A 48 -2.43 -7.64 5.19
N SER A 49 -1.80 -7.18 6.28
CA SER A 49 -2.42 -7.14 7.61
C SER A 49 -3.66 -6.24 7.62
N ASP A 50 -3.57 -5.05 7.04
CA ASP A 50 -4.69 -4.11 6.95
C ASP A 50 -5.87 -4.70 6.16
N ASP A 51 -5.59 -5.39 5.06
CA ASP A 51 -6.63 -6.04 4.24
C ASP A 51 -7.29 -7.23 4.94
N LEU A 52 -6.49 -8.02 5.67
CA LEU A 52 -6.99 -9.10 6.50
C LEU A 52 -7.91 -8.55 7.61
N GLU A 53 -7.51 -7.47 8.27
CA GLU A 53 -8.32 -6.86 9.32
C GLU A 53 -9.64 -6.30 8.77
N ARG A 54 -9.63 -5.62 7.62
CA ARG A 54 -10.86 -5.18 6.94
C ARG A 54 -11.76 -6.36 6.57
N SER A 55 -11.18 -7.43 6.05
CA SER A 55 -11.92 -8.64 5.69
C SER A 55 -12.54 -9.31 6.92
N ARG A 56 -11.79 -9.35 8.03
CA ARG A 56 -12.28 -9.85 9.32
C ARG A 56 -13.44 -9.01 9.86
N GLN A 57 -13.35 -7.69 9.81
CA GLN A 57 -14.44 -6.79 10.20
C GLN A 57 -15.69 -6.99 9.35
N LYS A 58 -15.54 -7.19 8.04
CA LYS A 58 -16.67 -7.52 7.15
C LYS A 58 -17.31 -8.86 7.54
N LEU A 59 -16.49 -9.90 7.76
CA LEU A 59 -16.99 -11.22 8.18
C LEU A 59 -17.73 -11.14 9.53
N GLU A 60 -17.19 -10.38 10.48
CA GLU A 60 -17.85 -10.15 11.77
C GLU A 60 -19.20 -9.47 11.59
N PHE A 61 -19.28 -8.41 10.77
CA PHE A 61 -20.53 -7.76 10.42
C PHE A 61 -21.54 -8.72 9.78
N TYR A 62 -21.12 -9.49 8.77
CA TYR A 62 -21.98 -10.47 8.11
C TYR A 62 -22.34 -11.68 8.99
N GLY A 63 -21.62 -11.90 10.10
CA GLY A 63 -21.98 -12.87 11.13
C GLY A 63 -23.21 -12.46 11.94
N THR A 64 -23.50 -11.15 12.04
CA THR A 64 -24.68 -10.63 12.76
C THR A 64 -25.98 -10.88 11.98
N ASP A 65 -27.11 -10.95 12.67
CA ASP A 65 -28.42 -11.16 12.02
C ASP A 65 -28.78 -10.06 11.02
N LYS A 66 -28.42 -8.81 11.33
CA LYS A 66 -28.57 -7.67 10.41
C LYS A 66 -27.67 -7.82 9.18
N GLY A 67 -26.43 -8.25 9.37
CA GLY A 67 -25.49 -8.48 8.28
C GLY A 67 -25.93 -9.63 7.37
N LYS A 68 -26.42 -10.73 7.94
CA LYS A 68 -27.01 -11.85 7.18
C LYS A 68 -28.23 -11.41 6.39
N ALA A 69 -29.14 -10.65 6.99
CA ALA A 69 -30.31 -10.12 6.29
C ALA A 69 -29.92 -9.19 5.13
N ARG A 70 -28.88 -8.37 5.31
CA ARG A 70 -28.34 -7.52 4.25
C ARG A 70 -27.71 -8.35 3.13
N LEU A 71 -26.90 -9.35 3.47
CA LEU A 71 -26.30 -10.27 2.49
C LEU A 71 -27.37 -11.05 1.72
N ALA A 72 -28.43 -11.50 2.41
CA ALA A 72 -29.56 -12.22 1.82
C ALA A 72 -30.31 -11.35 0.79
N ARG A 73 -30.46 -10.05 1.09
CA ARG A 73 -31.03 -9.08 0.14
C ARG A 73 -30.11 -8.80 -1.04
N ASP A 74 -28.84 -8.49 -0.78
CA ASP A 74 -27.92 -8.05 -1.83
C ASP A 74 -27.54 -9.18 -2.80
N GLN A 75 -27.33 -10.42 -2.32
CA GLN A 75 -26.93 -11.55 -3.17
C GLN A 75 -28.10 -12.37 -3.71
N PHE A 76 -29.16 -12.56 -2.93
CA PHE A 76 -30.23 -13.50 -3.27
C PHE A 76 -31.56 -12.79 -3.52
N ASN A 77 -31.59 -11.46 -3.44
CA ASN A 77 -32.79 -10.64 -3.60
C ASN A 77 -33.95 -11.10 -2.70
N LEU A 78 -33.62 -11.67 -1.54
CA LEU A 78 -34.59 -12.19 -0.58
C LEU A 78 -35.22 -11.03 0.18
N VAL A 79 -36.54 -11.06 0.32
CA VAL A 79 -37.33 -10.05 1.04
C VAL A 79 -38.03 -10.67 2.23
N PHE A 80 -38.32 -9.88 3.26
CA PHE A 80 -39.10 -10.40 4.38
C PHE A 80 -40.55 -10.66 3.94
N PRO A 81 -41.23 -11.65 4.53
CA PRO A 81 -42.63 -11.92 4.23
C PRO A 81 -43.50 -10.67 4.48
N GLY A 82 -44.21 -10.19 3.47
CA GLY A 82 -45.09 -9.02 3.56
C GLY A 82 -44.43 -7.66 3.25
N GLU A 83 -43.16 -7.65 2.84
CA GLU A 83 -42.44 -6.42 2.50
C GLU A 83 -42.87 -5.85 1.14
N ARG A 84 -43.17 -4.54 1.07
CA ARG A 84 -43.58 -3.85 -0.17
C ARG A 84 -42.35 -3.44 -0.97
N ILE A 85 -42.17 -4.03 -2.15
CA ILE A 85 -41.08 -3.71 -3.07
C ILE A 85 -41.51 -2.57 -3.99
N TYR A 86 -40.82 -1.44 -3.93
CA TYR A 86 -41.05 -0.31 -4.82
C TYR A 86 -40.02 -0.35 -5.96
N ARG A 87 -40.49 -0.42 -7.21
CA ARG A 87 -39.62 -0.23 -8.39
C ARG A 87 -39.51 1.27 -8.66
N LEU A 88 -38.33 1.82 -8.48
CA LEU A 88 -38.01 3.18 -8.92
C LEU A 88 -37.80 3.14 -10.44
N SER A 89 -38.81 3.52 -11.22
CA SER A 89 -38.65 3.82 -12.64
C SER A 89 -38.32 5.30 -12.79
N VAL A 90 -37.09 5.60 -13.20
CA VAL A 90 -36.73 6.95 -13.67
C VAL A 90 -37.17 7.03 -15.12
N GLU A 91 -38.37 7.54 -15.35
CA GLU A 91 -38.80 7.96 -16.68
C GLU A 91 -38.10 9.30 -16.95
N SER A 92 -37.05 9.27 -17.75
CA SER A 92 -36.37 10.48 -18.21
C SER A 92 -37.36 11.24 -19.08
N ASP A 93 -37.68 12.48 -18.69
CA ASP A 93 -38.57 13.40 -19.39
C ASP A 93 -37.91 13.98 -20.68
N ASP A 94 -36.86 13.32 -21.20
CA ASP A 94 -36.21 13.73 -22.43
C ASP A 94 -37.05 13.29 -23.62
N ILE A 95 -37.92 14.21 -24.03
CA ILE A 95 -38.57 14.22 -25.32
C ILE A 95 -37.45 14.27 -26.38
N LEU A 96 -37.12 13.13 -26.98
CA LEU A 96 -36.33 13.09 -28.22
C LEU A 96 -37.11 13.90 -29.27
N PRO A 97 -36.55 15.00 -29.82
CA PRO A 97 -37.22 15.71 -30.89
C PRO A 97 -37.40 14.77 -32.07
N GLU A 98 -38.63 14.66 -32.59
CA GLU A 98 -38.91 14.00 -33.86
C GLU A 98 -37.96 14.57 -34.91
N SER A 99 -36.96 13.77 -35.30
CA SER A 99 -36.20 14.05 -36.52
C SER A 99 -37.18 13.89 -37.68
N GLY A 100 -37.54 15.03 -38.28
CA GLY A 100 -38.46 15.12 -39.40
C GLY A 100 -38.11 14.16 -40.54
N ARG A 101 -39.18 13.63 -41.14
CA ARG A 101 -39.17 13.09 -42.49
C ARG A 101 -38.98 14.19 -43.52
#